data_AF-A0A3D3FC00-F1
#
_entry.id   AF-A0A3D3FC00-F1
#
_cell.length_a   1.000
_cell.length_b   1.000
_cell.length_c   1.000
_cell.angle_alpha   90.00
_cell.angle_beta   90.00
_cell.angle_gamma   90.00
#
_symmetry.space_group_name_H-M   'P 1'
#
loop_
_entity.id
_entity.type
_entity.pdbx_description
1 polymer ?
#
loop_
_entity_poly.entity_id
_entity_poly.type
_entity_poly.pdbx_seq_one_letter_code
_entity_poly.pdbx_strand_id
1 'polypeptide(L)' 'PAEYKGWKVPDVLLSGHERKISEWRMEQSMERTQRLRPDLLKR' A
#
# COMPACT_ATOMS: atom_id res chain seq x y z
N PRO A 1 13.47 0.68 -11.61
CA PRO A 1 12.63 1.13 -12.75
C PRO A 1 11.16 1.10 -12.31
N ALA A 2 10.28 1.89 -12.94
CA ALA A 2 8.84 1.89 -12.64
C ALA A 2 8.14 0.57 -13.01
N GLU A 3 8.80 -0.26 -13.82
CA GLU A 3 8.40 -1.62 -14.15
C GLU A 3 9.59 -2.56 -13.98
N TYR A 4 9.36 -3.73 -13.37
CA TYR A 4 10.39 -4.75 -13.18
C TYR A 4 9.80 -6.16 -13.26
N LYS A 5 10.31 -7.02 -14.14
CA LYS A 5 9.80 -8.40 -14.35
C LYS A 5 8.27 -8.46 -14.57
N GLY A 6 7.70 -7.46 -15.27
CA GLY A 6 6.25 -7.33 -15.51
C GLY A 6 5.45 -6.74 -14.34
N TRP A 7 6.10 -6.45 -13.21
CA TRP A 7 5.47 -5.78 -12.07
C TRP A 7 5.56 -4.27 -12.25
N LYS A 8 4.41 -3.60 -12.27
CA LYS A 8 4.31 -2.14 -12.35
C LYS A 8 4.18 -1.53 -10.96
N VAL A 9 4.86 -0.41 -10.75
CA VAL A 9 4.65 0.42 -9.56
C VAL A 9 3.26 1.06 -9.66
N PRO A 10 2.46 1.04 -8.58
CA PRO A 10 1.16 1.71 -8.56
C PRO A 10 1.27 3.20 -8.93
N ASP A 11 0.38 3.67 -9.80
CA ASP A 11 0.41 5.05 -10.32
C ASP A 11 0.34 6.11 -9.21
N VAL A 12 -0.37 5.82 -8.11
CA VAL A 12 -0.46 6.70 -6.94
C VAL A 12 0.91 7.01 -6.34
N LEU A 13 1.85 6.06 -6.36
CA LEU A 13 3.21 6.25 -5.85
C LEU A 13 4.09 7.08 -6.79
N LEU A 14 3.70 7.19 -8.06
CA LEU A 14 4.38 8.01 -9.07
C LEU A 14 3.77 9.42 -9.20
N SER A 15 2.64 9.68 -8.53
CA SER A 15 1.85 10.90 -8.71
C SER A 15 2.44 12.18 -8.08
N GLY A 16 3.44 12.05 -7.19
CA GLY A 16 3.96 13.17 -6.39
C GLY A 16 2.97 13.73 -5.36
N HIS A 17 1.79 13.13 -5.23
CA HIS A 17 0.73 13.61 -4.35
C HIS A 17 0.84 12.99 -2.95
N GLU A 18 1.56 13.64 -2.04
CA GLU A 18 1.88 13.11 -0.70
C GLU A 18 0.67 12.59 0.09
N ARG A 19 -0.44 13.33 0.12
CA ARG A 19 -1.66 12.90 0.82
C ARG A 19 -2.20 11.57 0.31
N LYS A 20 -2.35 11.42 -1.01
CA LYS A 20 -2.82 10.18 -1.65
C LYS A 20 -1.87 9.02 -1.42
N ILE A 21 -0.57 9.29 -1.39
CA ILE A 21 0.45 8.28 -1.08
C ILE A 21 0.29 7.80 0.37
N SER A 22 0.06 8.72 1.31
CA SER A 22 -0.16 8.38 2.72
C SER A 22 -1.42 7.54 2.91
N GLU A 23 -2.53 7.96 2.30
CA GLU A 23 -3.81 7.22 2.29
C GLU A 23 -3.62 5.80 1.74
N TRP A 24 -3.00 5.67 0.56
CA TRP A 24 -2.72 4.37 -0.05
C TRP A 24 -1.84 3.48 0.84
N ARG A 25 -0.78 4.03 1.45
CA ARG A 25 0.09 3.26 2.35
C ARG A 25 -0.66 2.76 3.59
N MET A 26 -1.55 3.58 4.14
CA MET A 26 -2.38 3.21 5.27
C MET A 26 -3.34 2.07 4.91
N GLU A 27 -4.05 2.18 3.78
CA GLU A 27 -4.93 1.14 3.28
C GLU A 27 -4.19 -0.19 3.08
N GLN A 28 -3.04 -0.16 2.40
CA GLN A 28 -2.22 -1.36 2.17
C GLN A 28 -1.67 -1.97 3.47
N SER A 29 -1.34 -1.14 4.46
CA SER A 29 -0.93 -1.60 5.79
C SER A 29 -2.08 -2.32 6.51
N MET A 30 -3.28 -1.76 6.48
CA MET A 30 -4.48 -2.35 7.09
C MET A 30 -4.88 -3.65 6.40
N GLU A 31 -4.90 -3.69 5.06
CA GLU A 31 -5.18 -4.89 4.27
C GLU A 31 -4.18 -6.01 4.61
N ARG A 32 -2.88 -5.69 4.63
CA ARG A 32 -1.82 -6.64 4.98
C ARG A 32 -1.97 -7.15 6.41
N THR A 33 -2.30 -6.27 7.35
CA THR A 33 -2.53 -6.62 8.76
C THR A 33 -3.74 -7.54 8.88
N GLN A 34 -4.86 -7.21 8.25
CA GLN A 34 -6.06 -8.05 8.25
C GLN A 34 -5.79 -9.44 7.67
N ARG A 35 -5.02 -9.53 6.59
CA ARG A 35 -4.71 -10.81 5.93
C ARG A 35 -3.71 -11.68 6.71
N LEU A 36 -2.66 -11.07 7.26
CA LEU A 36 -1.52 -11.81 7.85
C LEU A 36 -1.55 -11.88 9.38
N ARG A 37 -2.10 -10.85 10.03
CA ARG A 37 -2.13 -10.68 11.50
C ARG A 37 -3.46 -10.09 11.96
N PRO A 38 -4.60 -10.75 11.68
CA PRO A 38 -5.92 -10.26 12.09
C PRO A 38 -6.06 -10.12 13.60
N ASP A 39 -5.22 -10.79 14.38
CA ASP A 39 -5.13 -10.66 15.83
C ASP A 39 -4.76 -9.24 16.29
N LEU A 40 -3.97 -8.50 15.50
CA LEU A 40 -3.58 -7.12 15.83
C LEU A 40 -4.75 -6.12 15.74
N LEU A 41 -5.84 -6.47 15.05
CA LEU A 41 -7.03 -5.62 14.88
C LEU A 41 -8.11 -5.85 15.95
N LYS A 42 -8.00 -6.92 16.74
CA LYS A 42 -9.02 -7.32 17.73
C LYS A 42 -8.79 -6.74 19.13
N ARG A 43 -7.96 -5.71 19.26
CA ARG A 43 -7.64 -5.08 20.54
C ARG A 43 -8.74 -4.14 21.02
#